data_AF-A0A3Q9I982-F1
#
_entry.id   AF-A0A3Q9I982-F1
#
_cell.length_a   1.000
_cell.length_b   1.000
_cell.length_c   1.000
_cell.angle_alpha   90.00
_cell.angle_beta   90.00
_cell.angle_gamma   90.00
#
_symmetry.space_group_name_H-M   'P 1'
#
loop_
_entity.id
_entity.type
_entity.pdbx_description
1 polymer ?
#
loop_
_entity_poly.entity_id
_entity_poly.type
_entity_poly.pdbx_seq_one_letter_code
_entity_poly.pdbx_strand_id
1 'polypeptide(L)'
;MFPHTGQFGSNPYPTTATTVINTELFALPISSFEQILAGSPSIAFKMMAVMASEIRELHNKLQGFTSRNLEDRGISFLIKLAEDFGIRIDGNILINVPRTHQEIANLIGFTRQSVTRLLSSLCKEGLLTVNRKGFLIHNLQALRERVCVKENCAHCREHKLYERS
;
A
#
# COMPACT_ATOMS: atom_id res chain seq x y z
N MET A 1 4.37 15.90 6.22
CA MET A 1 4.39 16.80 7.40
C MET A 1 3.70 16.06 8.55
N PHE A 2 4.26 16.11 9.75
CA PHE A 2 3.65 15.49 10.94
C PHE A 2 3.65 16.50 12.10
N PRO A 3 2.59 16.54 12.93
CA PRO A 3 1.30 15.90 12.71
C PRO A 3 0.48 16.64 11.64
N HIS A 4 -0.19 15.94 10.72
CA HIS A 4 -1.04 16.59 9.70
C HIS A 4 -2.50 16.79 10.14
N THR A 5 -2.99 15.99 11.10
CA THR A 5 -4.38 16.08 11.61
C THR A 5 -4.53 16.87 12.92
N GLY A 6 -3.44 17.25 13.57
CA GLY A 6 -3.46 18.10 14.78
C GLY A 6 -3.32 19.59 14.51
N GLN A 7 -3.32 20.00 13.24
CA GLN A 7 -3.04 21.38 12.82
C GLN A 7 -4.27 22.28 12.86
N PHE A 8 -5.46 21.70 12.72
CA PHE A 8 -6.73 22.43 12.60
C PHE A 8 -7.72 21.88 13.63
N GLY A 9 -7.66 22.41 14.86
CA GLY A 9 -8.54 22.03 15.96
C GLY A 9 -7.85 22.03 17.32
N SER A 10 -8.62 22.08 18.40
CA SER A 10 -8.13 22.09 19.79
C SER A 10 -7.86 20.69 20.35
N ASN A 11 -8.08 19.63 19.57
CA ASN A 11 -7.97 18.27 20.05
C ASN A 11 -6.49 17.83 20.10
N PRO A 12 -6.05 17.17 21.20
CA PRO A 12 -4.72 16.60 21.26
C PRO A 12 -4.54 15.55 20.16
N TYR A 13 -3.34 15.53 19.58
CA TYR A 13 -3.02 14.59 18.52
C TYR A 13 -3.12 13.14 19.06
N PRO A 14 -3.87 12.24 18.39
CA PRO A 14 -4.27 10.96 18.99
C PRO A 14 -3.15 9.90 19.00
N THR A 15 -1.98 10.22 18.45
CA THR A 15 -0.87 9.27 18.31
C THR A 15 0.45 9.91 18.70
N THR A 16 1.49 9.09 18.85
CA THR A 16 2.85 9.55 19.13
C THR A 16 3.70 9.43 17.86
N ALA A 17 4.77 10.23 17.79
CA ALA A 17 5.83 10.07 16.79
C ALA A 17 7.11 9.61 17.49
N THR A 18 7.81 8.68 16.86
CA THR A 18 9.13 8.22 17.29
C THR A 18 10.04 8.17 16.07
N THR A 19 11.32 8.52 16.27
CA THR A 19 12.34 8.41 15.23
C THR A 19 12.97 7.02 15.30
N VAL A 20 13.11 6.36 14.15
CA VAL A 20 13.73 5.03 14.04
C VAL A 20 15.25 5.13 13.91
N ILE A 21 15.74 6.27 13.43
CA ILE A 21 17.15 6.59 13.21
C ILE A 21 17.44 8.01 13.73
N ASN A 22 18.71 8.40 13.77
CA ASN A 22 19.08 9.80 14.03
C ASN A 22 18.51 10.70 12.92
N THR A 23 17.72 11.69 13.33
CA THR A 23 16.93 12.54 12.43
C THR A 23 16.98 13.99 12.91
N GLU A 24 17.19 14.92 11.98
CA GLU A 24 16.98 16.35 12.20
C GLU A 24 15.58 16.75 11.77
N LEU A 25 14.93 17.61 12.56
CA LEU A 25 13.54 18.01 12.35
C LEU A 25 13.42 19.53 12.24
N PHE A 26 12.61 19.98 11.29
CA PHE A 26 12.14 21.35 11.24
C PHE A 26 10.79 21.45 11.96
N ALA A 27 10.74 22.28 13.00
CA ALA A 27 9.52 22.58 13.73
C ALA A 27 8.95 23.92 13.25
N LEU A 28 7.66 23.93 12.92
CA LEU A 28 6.92 25.14 12.58
C LEU A 28 5.73 25.27 13.53
N PRO A 29 5.62 26.37 14.31
CA PRO A 29 4.44 26.61 15.14
C PRO A 29 3.16 26.67 14.30
N ILE A 30 2.07 26.12 14.83
CA ILE A 30 0.77 26.10 14.14
C ILE A 30 0.31 27.52 13.78
N SER A 31 0.45 28.47 14.70
CA SER A 31 0.09 29.88 14.46
C SER A 31 0.87 30.50 13.30
N SER A 32 2.17 30.20 13.17
CA SER A 32 2.98 30.66 12.05
C SER A 32 2.54 30.01 10.73
N PHE A 33 2.18 28.72 10.76
CA PHE A 33 1.65 28.03 9.60
C PHE A 33 0.31 28.61 9.15
N GLU A 34 -0.61 28.89 10.08
CA GLU A 34 -1.89 29.55 9.80
C GLU A 34 -1.69 30.92 9.14
N GLN A 35 -0.72 31.72 9.61
CA GLN A 35 -0.37 33.00 8.99
C GLN A 35 0.15 32.83 7.56
N ILE A 36 0.98 31.81 7.29
CA ILE A 36 1.48 31.52 5.95
C ILE A 36 0.33 31.14 5.01
N LEU A 37 -0.62 30.32 5.48
CA LEU A 37 -1.79 29.93 4.71
C LEU A 37 -2.70 31.13 4.42
N ALA A 38 -2.93 31.99 5.41
CA ALA A 38 -3.71 33.21 5.25
C ALA A 38 -3.04 34.22 4.31
N GLY A 39 -1.70 34.32 4.35
CA GLY A 39 -0.91 35.25 3.53
C GLY A 39 -0.66 34.79 2.10
N SER A 40 -0.85 33.50 1.80
CA SER A 40 -0.62 32.97 0.44
C SER A 40 -1.70 31.95 0.04
N PRO A 41 -2.72 32.38 -0.72
CA PRO A 41 -3.75 31.48 -1.24
C PRO A 41 -3.17 30.30 -2.04
N SER A 42 -2.05 30.51 -2.73
CA SER A 42 -1.37 29.45 -3.50
C SER A 42 -0.88 28.30 -2.61
N ILE A 43 -0.39 28.60 -1.41
CA ILE A 43 0.04 27.60 -0.43
C ILE A 43 -1.18 26.90 0.17
N ALA A 44 -2.26 27.64 0.44
CA ALA A 44 -3.52 27.06 0.90
C ALA A 44 -4.10 26.04 -0.09
N PHE A 45 -4.10 26.36 -1.39
CA PHE A 45 -4.52 25.39 -2.43
C PHE A 45 -3.63 24.14 -2.48
N LYS A 46 -2.30 24.32 -2.36
CA LYS A 46 -1.38 23.17 -2.28
C LYS A 46 -1.65 22.31 -1.05
N MET A 47 -1.92 22.93 0.10
CA MET A 47 -2.27 22.20 1.33
C MET A 47 -3.58 21.42 1.16
N MET A 48 -4.62 22.02 0.56
CA MET A 48 -5.87 21.32 0.24
C MET A 48 -5.63 20.12 -0.69
N ALA A 49 -4.75 20.26 -1.69
CA ALA A 49 -4.39 19.15 -2.58
C ALA A 49 -3.69 17.99 -1.84
N VAL A 50 -2.80 18.29 -0.89
CA VAL A 50 -2.16 17.31 -0.01
C VAL A 50 -3.21 16.58 0.83
N MET A 51 -4.09 17.31 1.51
CA MET A 51 -5.16 16.72 2.32
C MET A 51 -6.12 15.86 1.49
N ALA A 52 -6.47 16.29 0.28
CA ALA A 52 -7.29 15.49 -0.63
C ALA A 52 -6.57 14.21 -1.07
N SER A 53 -5.24 14.22 -1.20
CA SER A 53 -4.44 13.03 -1.47
C SER A 53 -4.44 12.05 -0.30
N GLU A 54 -4.27 12.54 0.92
CA GLU A 54 -4.35 11.73 2.14
C GLU A 54 -5.74 11.07 2.28
N ILE A 55 -6.82 11.83 2.05
CA ILE A 55 -8.18 11.30 2.06
C ILE A 55 -8.36 10.21 1.00
N ARG A 56 -7.86 10.42 -0.23
CA ARG A 56 -7.90 9.39 -1.27
C ARG A 56 -7.11 8.14 -0.87
N GLU A 57 -5.95 8.30 -0.25
CA GLU A 57 -5.16 7.16 0.23
C GLU A 57 -5.89 6.39 1.33
N LEU A 58 -6.52 7.10 2.28
CA LEU A 58 -7.35 6.49 3.32
C LEU A 58 -8.57 5.78 2.71
N HIS A 59 -9.25 6.39 1.73
CA HIS A 59 -10.34 5.76 0.99
C HIS A 59 -9.87 4.51 0.25
N ASN A 60 -8.70 4.53 -0.39
CA ASN A 60 -8.13 3.35 -1.06
C ASN A 60 -7.79 2.24 -0.06
N LYS A 61 -7.22 2.60 1.11
CA LYS A 61 -6.99 1.66 2.20
C LYS A 61 -8.29 1.04 2.67
N LEU A 62 -9.32 1.86 2.92
CA LEU A 62 -10.69 1.44 3.28
C LEU A 62 -11.35 0.57 2.20
N GLN A 63 -11.24 0.92 0.93
CA GLN A 63 -11.74 0.10 -0.18
C GLN A 63 -11.03 -1.25 -0.23
N GLY A 64 -9.72 -1.27 0.03
CA GLY A 64 -8.97 -2.50 0.27
C GLY A 64 -9.59 -3.34 1.40
N PHE A 65 -10.10 -2.71 2.48
CA PHE A 65 -10.81 -3.39 3.57
C PHE A 65 -12.21 -3.88 3.17
N THR A 66 -12.83 -3.28 2.14
CA THR A 66 -14.15 -3.70 1.64
C THR A 66 -14.10 -4.81 0.58
N SER A 67 -12.92 -5.16 0.04
CA SER A 67 -12.80 -6.44 -0.66
C SER A 67 -13.04 -7.54 0.36
N ARG A 68 -14.24 -8.12 0.32
CA ARG A 68 -14.67 -9.17 1.27
C ARG A 68 -13.83 -10.44 1.11
N ASN A 69 -13.03 -10.54 0.06
CA ASN A 69 -12.25 -11.73 -0.24
C ASN A 69 -10.79 -11.57 0.18
N LEU A 70 -10.37 -12.42 1.11
CA LEU A 70 -8.98 -12.60 1.53
C LEU A 70 -8.05 -12.84 0.34
N GLU A 71 -8.53 -13.55 -0.67
CA GLU A 71 -7.75 -13.91 -1.86
C GLU A 71 -7.35 -12.67 -2.66
N ASP A 72 -8.31 -11.83 -3.07
CA ASP A 72 -8.05 -10.63 -3.87
C ASP A 72 -7.06 -9.69 -3.18
N ARG A 73 -7.26 -9.48 -1.87
CA ARG A 73 -6.44 -8.54 -1.09
C ARG A 73 -5.03 -9.07 -0.86
N GLY A 74 -4.90 -10.36 -0.55
CA GLY A 74 -3.60 -10.98 -0.36
C GLY A 74 -2.81 -11.10 -1.65
N ILE A 75 -3.47 -11.43 -2.77
CA ILE A 75 -2.81 -11.47 -4.09
C ILE A 75 -2.42 -10.06 -4.55
N SER A 76 -3.30 -9.06 -4.39
CA SER A 76 -2.97 -7.66 -4.70
C SER A 76 -1.76 -7.16 -3.91
N PHE A 77 -1.67 -7.55 -2.63
CA PHE A 77 -0.52 -7.23 -1.80
C PHE A 77 0.77 -7.89 -2.31
N LEU A 78 0.71 -9.16 -2.73
CA LEU A 78 1.86 -9.86 -3.31
C LEU A 78 2.32 -9.22 -4.64
N ILE A 79 1.37 -8.83 -5.51
CA ILE A 79 1.65 -8.12 -6.76
C ILE A 79 2.35 -6.79 -6.46
N LYS A 80 1.83 -6.02 -5.51
CA LYS A 80 2.44 -4.75 -5.12
C LYS A 80 3.85 -4.92 -4.55
N LEU A 81 4.09 -5.95 -3.72
CA LEU A 81 5.44 -6.26 -3.26
C LEU A 81 6.39 -6.65 -4.39
N ALA A 82 5.90 -7.36 -5.41
CA ALA A 82 6.68 -7.69 -6.60
C ALA A 82 7.01 -6.44 -7.43
N GLU A 83 6.11 -5.48 -7.52
CA GLU A 83 6.33 -4.21 -8.24
C GLU A 83 7.29 -3.29 -7.49
N ASP A 84 7.14 -3.17 -6.17
CA ASP A 84 7.93 -2.26 -5.35
C ASP A 84 9.32 -2.82 -5.01
N PHE A 85 9.45 -4.14 -4.81
CA PHE A 85 10.67 -4.78 -4.27
C PHE A 85 11.11 -6.04 -5.02
N GLY A 86 10.44 -6.43 -6.10
CA GLY A 86 10.73 -7.67 -6.81
C GLY A 86 11.96 -7.58 -7.70
N ILE A 87 12.79 -8.64 -7.66
CA ILE A 87 13.93 -8.84 -8.56
C ILE A 87 13.57 -10.00 -9.49
N ARG A 88 13.63 -9.76 -10.81
CA ARG A 88 13.40 -10.82 -11.82
C ARG A 88 14.58 -11.77 -11.89
N ILE A 89 14.34 -13.06 -11.75
CA ILE A 89 15.36 -14.13 -11.80
C ILE A 89 14.75 -15.32 -12.53
N ASP A 90 15.33 -15.73 -13.66
CA ASP A 90 14.94 -16.93 -14.43
C ASP A 90 13.43 -17.04 -14.71
N GLY A 91 12.79 -15.92 -15.06
CA GLY A 91 11.35 -15.85 -15.32
C GLY A 91 10.46 -15.71 -14.08
N ASN A 92 11.03 -15.85 -12.87
CA ASN A 92 10.35 -15.69 -11.59
C ASN A 92 10.61 -14.29 -11.00
N ILE A 93 9.86 -13.92 -9.96
CA ILE A 93 10.08 -12.69 -9.19
C ILE A 93 10.41 -13.03 -7.75
N LEU A 94 11.63 -12.71 -7.33
CA LEU A 94 12.10 -12.85 -5.96
C LEU A 94 11.83 -11.56 -5.18
N ILE A 95 11.07 -11.67 -4.09
CA ILE A 95 10.85 -10.60 -3.12
C ILE A 95 11.64 -10.99 -1.86
N ASN A 96 12.81 -10.37 -1.67
CA ASN A 96 13.70 -10.66 -0.55
C ASN A 96 13.40 -9.80 0.69
N VAL A 97 12.11 -9.70 1.04
CA VAL A 97 11.66 -8.97 2.22
C VAL A 97 11.20 -10.02 3.24
N PRO A 98 11.99 -10.28 4.31
CA PRO A 98 11.54 -11.18 5.36
C PRO A 98 10.36 -10.53 6.07
N ARG A 99 9.17 -11.05 5.84
CA ARG A 99 7.94 -10.64 6.55
C ARG A 99 7.32 -11.85 7.21
N THR A 100 6.96 -11.69 8.48
CA THR A 100 6.22 -12.75 9.16
C THR A 100 4.77 -12.78 8.65
N HIS A 101 4.12 -13.95 8.72
CA HIS A 101 2.69 -14.05 8.37
C HIS A 101 1.83 -13.11 9.24
N GLN A 102 2.29 -12.77 10.46
CA GLN A 102 1.61 -11.82 11.34
C GLN A 102 1.73 -10.38 10.84
N GLU A 103 2.89 -9.97 10.35
CA GLU A 103 3.07 -8.64 9.75
C GLU A 103 2.23 -8.47 8.50
N ILE A 104 2.19 -9.50 7.65
CA ILE A 104 1.34 -9.50 6.46
C ILE A 104 -0.13 -9.39 6.88
N ALA A 105 -0.56 -10.19 7.85
CA ALA A 105 -1.90 -10.15 8.43
C ALA A 105 -2.29 -8.75 8.92
N ASN A 106 -1.39 -8.07 9.64
CA ASN A 106 -1.60 -6.70 10.11
C ASN A 106 -1.72 -5.70 8.94
N LEU A 107 -0.95 -5.88 7.87
CA LEU A 107 -0.97 -5.01 6.69
C LEU A 107 -2.23 -5.20 5.84
N ILE A 108 -2.66 -6.44 5.64
CA ILE A 108 -3.84 -6.77 4.81
C ILE A 108 -5.13 -6.85 5.62
N GLY A 109 -5.09 -6.61 6.94
CA GLY A 109 -6.28 -6.57 7.79
C GLY A 109 -6.98 -7.91 8.00
N PHE A 110 -6.24 -9.01 7.97
CA PHE A 110 -6.78 -10.36 8.18
C PHE A 110 -6.08 -11.07 9.34
N THR A 111 -6.60 -12.22 9.78
CA THR A 111 -5.91 -13.01 10.81
C THR A 111 -4.67 -13.71 10.24
N ARG A 112 -3.68 -13.99 11.08
CA ARG A 112 -2.49 -14.79 10.73
C ARG A 112 -2.87 -16.16 10.14
N GLN A 113 -3.91 -16.80 10.67
CA GLN A 113 -4.39 -18.09 10.16
C GLN A 113 -4.93 -17.95 8.73
N SER A 114 -5.73 -16.92 8.46
CA SER A 114 -6.24 -16.62 7.12
C SER A 114 -5.10 -16.44 6.11
N VAL A 115 -4.12 -15.59 6.44
CA VAL A 115 -2.93 -15.38 5.58
C VAL A 115 -2.16 -16.67 5.34
N THR A 116 -1.95 -17.48 6.38
CA THR A 116 -1.23 -18.74 6.25
C THR A 116 -1.95 -19.70 5.30
N ARG A 117 -3.29 -19.76 5.35
CA ARG A 117 -4.09 -20.59 4.44
C ARG A 117 -3.99 -20.10 2.99
N LEU A 118 -4.09 -18.80 2.77
CA LEU A 118 -3.93 -18.20 1.44
C LEU A 118 -2.56 -18.54 0.84
N LEU A 119 -1.47 -18.24 1.57
CA LEU A 119 -0.11 -18.50 1.10
C LEU A 119 0.12 -19.99 0.83
N SER A 120 -0.42 -20.87 1.69
CA SER A 120 -0.36 -22.31 1.50
C SER A 120 -1.12 -22.77 0.24
N SER A 121 -2.28 -22.17 -0.07
CA SER A 121 -3.03 -22.48 -1.29
C SER A 121 -2.23 -22.10 -2.53
N LEU A 122 -1.71 -20.88 -2.58
CA LEU A 122 -0.88 -20.39 -3.69
C LEU A 122 0.39 -21.24 -3.88
N CYS A 123 0.96 -21.77 -2.79
CA CYS A 123 2.08 -22.71 -2.87
C CYS A 123 1.68 -24.07 -3.45
N LYS A 124 0.54 -24.62 -3.02
CA LYS A 124 0.01 -25.90 -3.55
C LYS A 124 -0.30 -25.83 -5.04
N GLU A 125 -0.69 -24.66 -5.50
CA GLU A 125 -1.02 -24.40 -6.90
C GLU A 125 0.21 -24.03 -7.74
N GLY A 126 1.41 -23.99 -7.14
CA GLY A 126 2.66 -23.69 -7.84
C GLY A 126 2.83 -22.23 -8.27
N LEU A 127 1.98 -21.31 -7.79
CA LEU A 127 2.05 -19.89 -8.13
C LEU A 127 3.10 -19.14 -7.30
N LEU A 128 3.39 -19.65 -6.10
CA LEU A 128 4.23 -19.02 -5.10
C LEU A 128 5.12 -20.06 -4.41
N THR A 129 6.30 -19.65 -3.96
CA THR A 129 7.07 -20.36 -2.95
C THR A 129 7.46 -19.41 -1.84
N VAL A 130 7.23 -19.82 -0.59
CA VAL A 130 7.56 -19.03 0.60
C VAL A 130 8.77 -19.66 1.28
N ASN A 131 9.77 -18.86 1.62
CA ASN A 131 10.90 -19.28 2.42
C ASN A 131 11.18 -18.27 3.54
N ARG A 132 12.17 -18.54 4.42
CA ARG A 132 12.51 -17.63 5.53
C ARG A 132 12.98 -16.24 5.06
N LYS A 133 13.48 -16.11 3.84
CA LYS A 133 14.04 -14.87 3.29
C LYS A 133 12.99 -14.03 2.54
N GLY A 134 11.84 -14.62 2.17
CA GLY A 134 10.74 -13.93 1.52
C GLY A 134 9.95 -14.84 0.57
N PHE A 135 9.61 -14.29 -0.59
CA PHE A 135 8.66 -14.87 -1.54
C PHE A 135 9.30 -15.05 -2.92
N LEU A 136 9.04 -16.17 -3.57
CA LEU A 136 9.36 -16.39 -4.97
C LEU A 136 8.06 -16.61 -5.75
N ILE A 137 7.69 -15.64 -6.58
CA ILE A 137 6.50 -15.71 -7.42
C ILE A 137 6.89 -16.35 -8.74
N HIS A 138 6.27 -17.48 -9.07
CA HIS A 138 6.56 -18.26 -10.28
C HIS A 138 5.79 -17.77 -11.50
N ASN A 139 4.60 -17.21 -11.27
CA ASN A 139 3.76 -16.70 -12.35
C ASN A 139 2.98 -15.46 -11.89
N LEU A 140 3.55 -14.28 -12.13
CA LEU A 140 2.92 -13.00 -11.79
C LEU A 140 1.62 -12.79 -12.60
N GLN A 141 1.58 -13.26 -13.85
CA GLN A 141 0.43 -13.08 -14.72
C GLN A 141 -0.79 -13.87 -14.20
N ALA A 142 -0.59 -15.12 -13.80
CA ALA A 142 -1.65 -15.94 -13.20
C ALA A 142 -2.19 -15.33 -11.89
N LEU A 143 -1.33 -14.69 -11.08
CA LEU A 143 -1.77 -13.94 -9.91
C LEU A 143 -2.62 -12.72 -10.31
N ARG A 144 -2.23 -11.97 -11.34
CA ARG A 144 -3.00 -10.83 -11.85
C ARG A 144 -4.37 -11.24 -12.38
N GLU A 145 -4.45 -12.36 -13.08
CA GLU A 145 -5.71 -12.91 -13.61
C GLU A 145 -6.73 -13.23 -12.50
N ARG A 146 -6.25 -13.67 -11.32
CA ARG A 146 -7.13 -13.95 -10.17
C ARG A 146 -7.78 -12.72 -9.55
N VAL A 147 -7.08 -11.59 -9.56
CA VAL A 147 -7.58 -10.33 -9.01
C VAL A 147 -8.46 -9.59 -10.03
N CYS A 148 -8.35 -9.92 -11.32
CA CYS A 148 -8.89 -9.11 -12.40
C CYS A 148 -10.25 -9.60 -12.92
N VAL A 149 -11.35 -9.44 -12.17
CA VAL A 149 -12.71 -9.38 -12.77
C VAL A 149 -13.65 -8.43 -11.99
N LYS A 150 -14.18 -7.42 -12.72
CA LYS A 150 -15.36 -6.55 -12.45
C LYS A 150 -15.27 -5.47 -11.35
N GLU A 151 -14.60 -4.37 -11.68
CA GLU A 151 -15.12 -2.98 -11.66
C GLU A 151 -13.93 -2.01 -11.74
N ASN A 152 -13.66 -1.48 -12.94
CA ASN A 152 -12.85 -0.27 -13.17
C ASN A 152 -11.32 -0.30 -12.93
N CYS A 153 -10.59 -1.34 -13.36
CA CYS A 153 -9.11 -1.31 -13.33
C CYS A 153 -8.50 -0.53 -14.51
N ALA A 154 -7.58 0.41 -14.21
CA ALA A 154 -6.81 1.20 -15.19
C ALA A 154 -5.87 0.35 -16.07
N HIS A 155 -5.42 -0.80 -15.56
CA HIS A 155 -4.48 -1.72 -16.23
C HIS A 155 -5.07 -2.34 -17.52
N CYS A 156 -6.38 -2.52 -17.62
CA CYS A 156 -7.05 -3.04 -18.83
C CYS A 156 -7.04 -2.05 -20.01
N ARG A 157 -6.79 -0.76 -19.78
CA ARG A 157 -6.77 0.24 -20.87
C ARG A 157 -5.48 0.19 -21.68
N GLU A 158 -4.37 -0.15 -21.04
CA GLU A 158 -3.05 -0.21 -21.70
C GLU A 158 -2.85 -1.52 -22.48
N HIS A 159 -3.44 -2.63 -22.03
CA HIS A 159 -3.30 -3.92 -22.72
C HIS A 159 -4.07 -4.01 -24.05
N LYS A 160 -5.16 -3.24 -24.23
CA LYS A 160 -5.90 -3.19 -25.51
C LYS A 160 -5.16 -2.48 -26.64
N LEU A 161 -4.06 -1.79 -26.36
CA LEU A 161 -3.24 -1.12 -27.37
C LEU A 161 -2.15 -2.03 -27.96
N TYR A 162 -1.78 -3.11 -27.28
CA TYR A 162 -0.74 -4.04 -27.74
C TYR A 162 -1.28 -5.27 -28.50
N GLU A 163 -2.59 -5.50 -28.51
CA GLU A 163 -3.22 -6.60 -29.27
C GLU A 163 -3.77 -6.17 -30.65
N ARG A 164 -3.43 -4.97 -31.13
CA ARG A 164 -3.82 -4.43 -32.45
C ARG A 164 -2.62 -4.14 -33.37
N SER A 165 -1.51 -4.87 -33.22
CA SER A 165 -0.36 -4.76 -34.12
C SER A 165 0.13 -6.14 -34.53
#